data_AF-A0A510HBT0-F1
#
_entry.id   AF-A0A510HBT0-F1
#
_cell.length_a   1.000
_cell.length_b   1.000
_cell.length_c   1.000
_cell.angle_alpha   90.00
_cell.angle_beta   90.00
_cell.angle_gamma   90.00
#
_symmetry.space_group_name_H-M   'P 1'
#
loop_
_entity.id
_entity.type
_entity.pdbx_description
1 polymer ?
#
loop_
_entity_poly.entity_id
_entity_poly.type
_entity_poly.pdbx_seq_one_letter_code
_entity_poly.pdbx_strand_id
1 'polypeptide(L)' 'MYKRFDDSGTLLVDNSYIPNDYDLPFAVSTNPILNGVLECGFKIAKLTQYIPYIGGKSKFKRMLIQKVSS' A
#
# COMPACT_ATOMS: atom_id res chain seq x y z
N MET A 1 -8.34 14.51 2.84
CA MET A 1 -8.41 13.08 2.47
C MET A 1 -8.22 12.27 3.74
N TYR A 2 -9.14 11.37 4.08
CA TYR A 2 -9.06 10.57 5.31
C TYR A 2 -8.03 9.43 5.11
N LYS A 3 -6.90 9.48 5.82
CA LYS A 3 -5.92 8.39 5.83
C LYS A 3 -6.53 7.22 6.62
N ARG A 4 -6.60 6.02 6.02
CA ARG A 4 -7.15 4.82 6.66
C ARG A 4 -6.02 3.87 6.98
N PHE A 5 -5.93 3.45 8.24
CA PHE A 5 -4.90 2.52 8.70
C PHE A 5 -5.52 1.17 9.06
N ASP A 6 -4.74 0.11 8.92
CA ASP A 6 -5.11 -1.20 9.45
C ASP A 6 -4.70 -1.35 10.92
N ASP A 7 -5.03 -2.50 11.51
CA ASP A 7 -4.77 -2.79 12.92
C ASP A 7 -3.25 -2.78 13.28
N SER A 8 -2.35 -2.86 12.29
CA SER A 8 -0.90 -2.77 12.46
C SER A 8 -0.34 -1.35 12.30
N GLY A 9 -1.20 -0.37 11.98
CA GLY A 9 -0.79 0.99 11.65
C GLY A 9 -0.31 1.16 10.21
N THR A 10 -0.49 0.16 9.33
CA THR A 10 -0.13 0.29 7.91
C THR A 10 -1.21 1.10 7.17
N LEU A 11 -0.78 2.10 6.40
CA LEU A 11 -1.68 2.91 5.59
C LEU A 11 -2.29 2.06 4.46
N LEU A 12 -3.61 2.12 4.33
CA LEU A 12 -4.38 1.49 3.27
C LEU A 12 -4.75 2.54 2.23
N VAL A 13 -4.39 2.29 0.98
CA VAL A 13 -4.67 3.19 -0.13
C VAL A 13 -5.53 2.46 -1.18
N ASP A 14 -6.59 3.13 -1.61
CA ASP A 14 -7.59 2.64 -2.55
C ASP A 14 -7.74 3.63 -3.74
N ASN A 15 -8.40 3.18 -4.81
CA ASN A 15 -8.73 4.00 -5.99
C ASN A 15 -7.52 4.56 -6.77
N SER A 16 -6.43 3.80 -6.86
CA SER A 16 -5.22 4.19 -7.62
C SER A 16 -4.54 5.49 -7.16
N TYR A 17 -4.90 6.01 -5.99
CA TYR A 17 -4.21 7.13 -5.38
C TYR A 17 -2.84 6.68 -4.87
N ILE A 18 -1.81 7.52 -5.00
CA ILE A 18 -0.48 7.31 -4.43
C ILE A 18 -0.15 8.55 -3.59
N PRO A 19 0.04 8.41 -2.27
CA PRO A 19 0.43 9.53 -1.43
C PRO A 19 1.89 9.92 -1.69
N ASN A 20 2.13 11.20 -1.96
CA ASN A 20 3.48 11.75 -2.19
C ASN A 20 4.12 12.29 -0.90
N ASP A 21 3.33 12.50 0.15
CA ASP A 21 3.71 13.04 1.47
C ASP A 21 3.87 11.93 2.54
N TYR A 22 4.13 10.69 2.12
CA TYR A 22 4.19 9.54 3.02
C TYR A 22 5.36 8.63 2.67
N ASP A 23 6.35 8.54 3.58
CA ASP A 23 7.61 7.84 3.32
C ASP A 23 7.63 6.40 3.84
N LEU A 24 6.63 5.98 4.64
CA LEU A 24 6.54 4.62 5.17
C LEU A 24 5.84 3.66 4.18
N PRO A 25 6.02 2.34 4.31
CA PRO A 25 5.31 1.38 3.48
C PRO A 25 3.79 1.49 3.61
N PHE A 26 3.07 1.28 2.51
CA PHE A 26 1.60 1.30 2.47
C PHE A 26 1.03 0.24 1.52
N ALA A 27 -0.23 -0.13 1.73
CA ALA A 27 -0.88 -1.24 1.04
C ALA A 27 -1.90 -0.78 -0.01
N VAL A 28 -1.75 -1.27 -1.24
CA VAL A 28 -2.59 -0.90 -2.41
C VAL A 28 -3.40 -2.09 -2.94
N SER A 29 -4.62 -1.84 -3.43
CA SER A 29 -5.45 -2.82 -4.17
C SER A 29 -5.06 -2.87 -5.65
N THR A 30 -4.88 -4.03 -6.30
CA THR A 30 -4.22 -4.09 -7.63
C THR A 30 -5.04 -4.69 -8.79
N ASN A 31 -4.94 -4.03 -9.97
CA ASN A 31 -4.55 -4.63 -11.27
C ASN A 31 -3.91 -3.58 -12.24
N PRO A 32 -4.39 -2.32 -12.37
CA PRO A 32 -3.74 -1.28 -13.19
C PRO A 32 -2.61 -0.49 -12.50
N ILE A 33 -2.40 -0.72 -11.20
CA ILE A 33 -1.61 0.17 -10.33
C ILE A 33 -0.12 -0.19 -10.30
N LEU A 34 0.26 -1.42 -10.70
CA LEU A 34 1.63 -1.89 -10.53
C LEU A 34 2.66 -1.10 -11.36
N ASN A 35 2.35 -0.83 -12.64
CA ASN A 35 3.26 -0.10 -13.51
C ASN A 35 3.40 1.37 -13.09
N GLY A 36 2.29 2.05 -12.82
CA GLY A 36 2.32 3.45 -12.36
C GLY A 36 3.02 3.62 -11.02
N VAL A 37 2.87 2.67 -10.08
CA VAL A 37 3.58 2.69 -8.79
C VAL A 37 5.11 2.62 -8.99
N LEU A 38 5.58 1.72 -9.85
CA LEU A 38 7.02 1.55 -10.08
C LEU A 38 7.62 2.78 -10.80
N GLU A 39 6.91 3.35 -11.77
CA GLU A 39 7.31 4.58 -12.48
C GLU A 39 7.41 5.81 -11.56
N CYS A 40 6.67 5.81 -10.43
CA CYS A 40 6.72 6.87 -9.42
C CYS A 40 7.86 6.71 -8.39
N GLY A 41 8.83 5.82 -8.62
CA GLY A 41 9.99 5.67 -7.72
C GLY A 41 9.68 4.87 -6.45
N PHE A 42 8.70 3.98 -6.50
CA PHE A 42 8.41 3.02 -5.43
C PHE A 42 8.90 1.63 -5.79
N LYS A 43 9.19 0.82 -4.76
CA LYS A 43 9.55 -0.60 -4.87
C LYS A 43 8.59 -1.47 -4.08
N ILE A 44 8.49 -2.73 -4.49
CA ILE A 44 7.80 -3.75 -3.70
C ILE A 44 8.58 -3.95 -2.39
N ALA A 45 7.92 -3.71 -1.25
CA ALA A 45 8.54 -3.88 0.06
C ALA A 45 8.65 -5.37 0.44
N LYS A 46 7.66 -6.17 0.03
CA LYS A 46 7.62 -7.61 0.28
C LYS A 46 6.95 -8.33 -0.88
N LEU A 47 7.62 -9.35 -1.42
CA LEU A 47 7.15 -10.10 -2.59
C LEU A 47 6.04 -11.14 -2.28
N THR A 48 5.49 -11.10 -1.06
CA THR A 48 4.47 -12.03 -0.58
C THR A 48 3.13 -11.30 -0.40
N GLN A 49 2.02 -11.99 -0.66
CA GLN A 49 0.66 -11.46 -0.45
C GLN A 49 0.50 -10.85 0.95
N TYR A 50 0.00 -9.61 1.03
CA TYR A 50 -0.33 -8.92 2.28
C TYR A 50 -1.83 -9.04 2.54
N ILE A 51 -2.23 -9.46 3.74
CA ILE A 51 -3.65 -9.55 4.14
C ILE A 51 -3.85 -8.58 5.31
N PRO A 52 -4.50 -7.41 5.08
CA PRO A 52 -4.81 -6.51 6.16
C PRO A 52 -5.96 -7.02 7.02
N TYR A 53 -5.93 -6.65 8.30
CA TYR A 53 -7.01 -6.85 9.25
C TYR A 53 -7.53 -5.48 9.71
N ILE A 54 -8.86 -5.33 9.75
CA ILE A 54 -9.50 -4.12 10.27
C ILE A 54 -10.57 -4.56 11.27
N GLY A 55 -10.38 -4.19 12.54
CA GLY A 55 -11.25 -4.63 13.62
C GLY A 55 -11.28 -6.15 13.75
N GLY A 56 -10.12 -6.80 13.58
CA GLY A 56 -9.98 -8.26 13.68
C GLY A 56 -10.55 -9.05 12.50
N LYS A 57 -11.12 -8.40 11.48
CA LYS A 57 -11.63 -9.07 10.27
C LYS A 57 -10.65 -8.88 9.11
N SER A 58 -10.32 -9.99 8.44
CA SER A 58 -9.48 -9.97 7.24
C SER A 58 -10.15 -9.22 6.09
N LYS A 59 -9.32 -8.60 5.23
CA LYS A 59 -9.72 -7.90 4.02
C LYS A 59 -9.09 -8.53 2.78
N PHE A 60 -9.45 -8.01 1.61
CA PHE A 60 -8.87 -8.43 0.35
C PHE A 60 -7.35 -8.33 0.39
N LYS A 61 -6.71 -9.33 -0.23
CA LYS A 61 -5.25 -9.39 -0.39
C LYS A 61 -4.75 -8.15 -1.13
N ARG A 62 -3.61 -7.63 -0.69
CA ARG A 62 -2.94 -6.43 -1.20
C ARG A 62 -1.45 -6.70 -1.39
N MET A 63 -0.74 -5.74 -2.00
CA MET A 63 0.71 -5.69 -2.01
C MET A 63 1.21 -4.52 -1.17
N LEU A 64 2.34 -4.73 -0.48
CA LEU A 64 3.02 -3.70 0.29
C LEU A 64 4.13 -3.06 -0.56
N ILE A 65 4.08 -1.74 -0.70
CA ILE A 65 5.04 -0.96 -1.48
C ILE A 65 5.67 0.12 -0.59
N GLN A 66 6.88 0.54 -0.93
CA GLN A 66 7.62 1.58 -0.21
C GLN A 66 8.43 2.43 -1.18
N LYS A 67 8.74 3.66 -0.79
CA LYS A 67 9.57 4.57 -1.61
C LYS A 67 10.98 4.00 -1.76
N VAL A 68 11.61 4.26 -2.91
CA VAL A 68 13.03 3.96 -3.08
C VAL A 68 13.82 5.03 -2.32
N SER A 69 14.49 4.62 -1.25
CA SER A 69 15.47 5.45 -0.54
C SER A 69 16.65 5.73 -1.48
N SER A 70 16.96 7.00 -1.69
CA SER A 70 18.20 7.45 -2.35
C SER A 70 19.37 7.39 -1.38
#